data_AF-A0A356K6H0-F1
#
_entry.id   AF-A0A356K6H0-F1
#
_cell.length_a   1.000
_cell.length_b   1.000
_cell.length_c   1.000
_cell.angle_alpha   90.00
_cell.angle_beta   90.00
_cell.angle_gamma   90.00
#
_symmetry.space_group_name_H-M   'P 1'
#
loop_
_entity.id
_entity.type
_entity.pdbx_description
1 polymer ?
#
loop_
_entity_poly.entity_id
_entity_poly.type
_entity_poly.pdbx_seq_one_letter_code
_entity_poly.pdbx_strand_id
1 'polypeptide(L)'
;MVLRIQLTEAISHSKRLLVGVALTYVFAVCVVLSIWHYTALSHGYSRLDAFGNTAAHRLSELAVKPLLSNDNLALSALTHDMAMFTEIAGISVYSVDEQLLAVAGNYSPRSTLPTFSQEVAVQDTIAGHVRIIVDPDAFQTSLSDKVLQSFWLCVTGLLAVIGIVIGLSVRTNLSKPDRPNEDGIPSPASAFILVVNVFNQISLPAEAKTRAMSIATARSNRVANLYAARATSLTGTGIALAFDQTDAQDRSFEVVCAALLLSRALDAMNHDHYVEERPKIRFRFGLHVGPVCTTLDELLSTDNARDAVLLSALASDGHLAVSEDVMANISRTERIIGHIKDNPAAVSLISTSRRYHLVEGVTPAYQSLIERQAELIIAQAM
;
A
#
# COMPACT_ATOMS: atom_id res chain seq x y z
N MET A 1 -38.05 25.37 3.45
CA MET A 1 -38.00 24.74 4.79
C MET A 1 -37.72 23.24 4.70
N VAL A 2 -38.39 22.50 3.82
CA VAL A 2 -38.19 21.04 3.60
C VAL A 2 -36.76 20.66 3.15
N LEU A 3 -36.09 21.49 2.34
CA LEU A 3 -34.73 21.22 1.84
C LEU A 3 -33.65 21.28 2.95
N ARG A 4 -33.84 22.08 4.00
CA ARG A 4 -32.89 22.15 5.13
C ARG A 4 -32.94 20.90 6.01
N ILE A 5 -34.11 20.28 6.16
CA ILE A 5 -34.30 19.10 7.02
C ILE A 5 -33.60 17.88 6.39
N GLN A 6 -33.77 17.68 5.08
CA GLN A 6 -33.11 16.62 4.30
C GLN A 6 -31.58 16.71 4.33
N LEU A 7 -31.01 17.93 4.27
CA LEU A 7 -29.56 18.13 4.34
C LEU A 7 -28.99 17.82 5.74
N THR A 8 -29.76 18.11 6.78
CA THR A 8 -29.34 17.90 8.17
C THR A 8 -29.34 16.41 8.54
N GLU A 9 -30.31 15.64 8.03
CA GLU A 9 -30.36 14.19 8.23
C GLU A 9 -29.20 13.47 7.52
N ALA A 10 -28.87 13.84 6.28
CA ALA A 10 -27.77 13.23 5.53
C ALA A 10 -26.39 13.47 6.18
N ILE A 11 -26.17 14.67 6.74
CA ILE A 11 -24.93 15.01 7.47
C ILE A 11 -24.86 14.27 8.82
N SER A 12 -26.00 14.03 9.46
CA SER A 12 -26.05 13.27 10.71
C SER A 12 -25.75 11.78 10.50
N HIS A 13 -26.18 11.22 9.37
CA HIS A 13 -25.99 9.81 9.04
C HIS A 13 -24.51 9.50 8.72
N SER A 14 -23.83 10.39 7.98
CA SER A 14 -22.39 10.24 7.70
C SER A 14 -21.53 10.37 8.95
N LYS A 15 -21.85 11.30 9.85
CA LYS A 15 -21.17 11.44 11.16
C LYS A 15 -21.34 10.20 12.04
N ARG A 16 -22.54 9.59 12.05
CA ARG A 16 -22.81 8.36 12.83
C ARG A 16 -22.04 7.14 12.30
N LEU A 17 -21.95 6.99 10.98
CA LEU A 17 -21.15 5.91 10.37
C LEU A 17 -19.65 6.08 10.66
N LEU A 18 -19.15 7.31 10.64
CA LEU A 18 -17.75 7.61 10.89
C LEU A 18 -17.35 7.37 12.35
N VAL A 19 -18.22 7.75 13.29
CA VAL A 19 -18.05 7.39 14.71
C VAL A 19 -18.08 5.87 14.90
N GLY A 20 -18.97 5.16 14.19
CA GLY A 20 -19.06 3.70 14.23
C GLY A 20 -17.75 3.02 13.81
N VAL A 21 -17.18 3.41 12.66
CA VAL A 21 -15.91 2.84 12.16
C VAL A 21 -14.76 3.14 13.13
N ALA A 22 -14.66 4.36 13.64
CA ALA A 22 -13.64 4.73 14.63
C ALA A 22 -13.77 3.89 15.92
N LEU A 23 -15.00 3.66 16.40
CA LEU A 23 -15.24 2.84 17.59
C LEU A 23 -14.84 1.37 17.38
N THR A 24 -15.18 0.80 16.21
CA THR A 24 -14.80 -0.58 15.87
C THR A 24 -13.29 -0.77 15.76
N TYR A 25 -12.59 0.24 15.23
CA TYR A 25 -11.13 0.21 15.13
C TYR A 25 -10.47 0.30 16.50
N VAL A 26 -10.92 1.22 17.37
CA VAL A 26 -10.43 1.32 18.75
C VAL A 26 -10.68 0.02 19.51
N PHE A 27 -11.85 -0.59 19.34
CA PHE A 27 -12.18 -1.86 19.96
C PHE A 27 -11.27 -2.99 19.47
N ALA A 28 -11.01 -3.09 18.17
CA ALA A 28 -10.11 -4.09 17.60
C ALA A 28 -8.67 -3.93 18.13
N VAL A 29 -8.16 -2.69 18.22
CA VAL A 29 -6.83 -2.41 18.78
C VAL A 29 -6.76 -2.80 20.27
N CYS A 30 -7.80 -2.48 21.06
CA CYS A 30 -7.87 -2.88 22.47
C CYS A 30 -7.87 -4.42 22.64
N VAL A 31 -8.59 -5.15 21.78
CA VAL A 31 -8.61 -6.61 21.80
C VAL A 31 -7.24 -7.19 21.48
N VAL A 32 -6.56 -6.68 20.45
CA VAL A 32 -5.20 -7.14 20.09
C VAL A 32 -4.19 -6.84 21.20
N LEU A 33 -4.24 -5.64 21.79
CA LEU A 33 -3.39 -5.28 22.94
C LEU A 33 -3.66 -6.16 24.16
N SER A 34 -4.93 -6.48 24.42
CA SER A 34 -5.30 -7.37 25.51
C SER A 34 -4.77 -8.78 25.27
N ILE A 35 -4.97 -9.35 24.08
CA ILE A 35 -4.44 -10.67 23.71
C ILE A 35 -2.91 -10.71 23.81
N TRP A 36 -2.22 -9.64 23.38
CA TRP A 36 -0.76 -9.55 23.50
C TRP A 36 -0.32 -9.49 24.97
N HIS A 37 -0.98 -8.70 25.80
CA HIS A 37 -0.68 -8.60 27.23
C HIS A 37 -0.87 -9.95 27.94
N TYR A 38 -1.99 -10.64 27.67
CA TYR A 38 -2.27 -11.97 28.20
C TYR A 38 -1.25 -13.01 27.74
N THR A 39 -0.86 -12.99 26.46
CA THR A 39 0.11 -13.96 25.92
C THR A 39 1.53 -13.70 26.42
N ALA A 40 1.96 -12.44 26.51
CA ALA A 40 3.27 -12.07 27.06
C ALA A 40 3.44 -12.52 28.52
N LEU A 41 2.40 -12.37 29.34
CA LEU A 41 2.36 -12.90 30.71
C LEU A 41 2.45 -14.43 30.71
N SER A 42 1.65 -15.12 29.87
CA SER A 42 1.61 -16.59 29.84
C SER A 42 2.91 -17.27 29.37
N HIS A 43 3.66 -16.63 28.47
CA HIS A 43 4.94 -17.16 27.98
C HIS A 43 6.08 -17.01 29.00
N GLY A 44 5.99 -16.05 29.93
CA GLY A 44 6.94 -15.92 31.04
C GLY A 44 6.84 -17.10 32.00
N TYR A 45 5.61 -17.45 32.42
CA TYR A 45 5.38 -18.55 33.36
C TYR A 45 5.83 -19.91 32.81
N SER A 46 5.50 -20.24 31.56
CA SER A 46 5.91 -21.51 30.95
C SER A 46 7.43 -21.66 30.78
N ARG A 47 8.16 -20.56 30.52
CA ARG A 47 9.62 -20.57 30.45
C ARG A 47 10.25 -20.76 31.83
N LEU A 48 9.67 -20.15 32.85
CA LEU A 48 10.10 -20.28 34.23
C LEU A 48 9.94 -21.71 34.75
N ASP A 49 8.80 -22.35 34.46
CA ASP A 49 8.57 -23.75 34.84
C ASP A 49 9.54 -24.71 34.13
N ALA A 50 9.77 -24.51 32.83
CA ALA A 50 10.70 -25.34 32.06
C ALA A 50 12.15 -25.18 32.56
N PHE A 51 12.56 -23.95 32.87
CA PHE A 51 13.88 -23.66 33.42
C PHE A 51 14.05 -24.26 34.82
N GLY A 52 13.08 -24.01 35.73
CA GLY A 52 13.10 -24.49 37.11
C GLY A 52 13.19 -26.02 37.19
N ASN A 53 12.36 -26.73 36.41
CA ASN A 53 12.39 -28.19 36.35
C ASN A 53 13.71 -28.74 35.76
N THR A 54 14.25 -28.11 34.71
CA THR A 54 15.51 -28.56 34.10
C THR A 54 16.70 -28.32 35.02
N ALA A 55 16.75 -27.17 35.69
CA ALA A 55 17.80 -26.83 36.64
C ALA A 55 17.76 -27.78 37.86
N ALA A 56 16.57 -28.08 38.38
CA ALA A 56 16.37 -29.04 39.46
C ALA A 56 16.82 -30.46 39.06
N HIS A 57 16.52 -30.86 37.83
CA HIS A 57 16.90 -32.17 37.31
C HIS A 57 18.42 -32.32 37.18
N ARG A 58 19.08 -31.33 36.57
CA ARG A 58 20.54 -31.33 36.41
C ARG A 58 21.28 -31.27 37.74
N LEU A 59 20.77 -30.50 38.71
CA LEU A 59 21.33 -30.51 40.06
C LEU A 59 21.17 -31.85 40.74
N SER A 60 20.01 -32.48 40.61
CA SER A 60 19.76 -33.82 41.14
C SER A 60 20.78 -34.81 40.59
N GLU A 61 20.99 -34.85 39.26
CA GLU A 61 22.00 -35.72 38.62
C GLU A 61 23.42 -35.48 39.14
N LEU A 62 23.82 -34.20 39.26
CA LEU A 62 25.19 -33.83 39.68
C LEU A 62 25.42 -34.01 41.19
N ALA A 63 24.36 -33.90 42.01
CA ALA A 63 24.43 -34.04 43.45
C ALA A 63 24.49 -35.50 43.92
N VAL A 64 24.12 -36.48 43.08
CA VAL A 64 24.18 -37.92 43.43
C VAL A 64 25.55 -38.31 43.98
N LYS A 65 26.63 -37.96 43.28
CA LYS A 65 27.98 -38.40 43.66
C LYS A 65 28.46 -37.76 44.97
N PRO A 66 28.34 -36.43 45.18
CA PRO A 66 28.63 -35.78 46.45
C PRO A 66 27.77 -36.27 47.63
N LEU A 67 26.48 -36.57 47.40
CA LEU A 67 25.58 -37.07 48.44
C LEU A 67 25.97 -38.48 48.89
N LEU A 68 26.33 -39.37 47.95
CA LEU A 68 26.80 -40.72 48.28
C LEU A 68 28.12 -40.71 49.04
N SER A 69 29.00 -39.75 48.78
CA SER A 69 30.27 -39.59 49.50
C SER A 69 30.18 -38.72 50.75
N ASN A 70 28.99 -38.20 51.09
CA ASN A 70 28.75 -37.28 52.19
C ASN A 70 29.69 -36.04 52.16
N ASP A 71 29.99 -35.55 50.96
CA ASP A 71 30.92 -34.44 50.73
C ASP A 71 30.14 -33.12 50.67
N ASN A 72 29.89 -32.56 51.85
CA ASN A 72 29.17 -31.29 52.01
C ASN A 72 29.91 -30.10 51.37
N LEU A 73 31.24 -30.20 51.21
CA LEU A 73 32.04 -29.13 50.59
C LEU A 73 31.85 -29.14 49.07
N ALA A 74 31.89 -30.32 48.45
CA ALA A 74 31.56 -30.48 47.04
C ALA A 74 30.11 -30.08 46.74
N LEU A 75 29.18 -30.39 47.65
CA LEU A 75 27.78 -29.99 47.53
C LEU A 75 27.62 -28.46 47.64
N SER A 76 28.30 -27.84 48.61
CA SER A 76 28.29 -26.38 48.77
C SER A 76 28.90 -25.66 47.55
N ALA A 77 30.01 -26.16 47.02
CA ALA A 77 30.61 -25.63 45.79
C ALA A 77 29.67 -25.75 44.58
N LEU A 78 29.04 -26.91 44.39
CA LEU A 78 28.05 -27.14 43.32
C LEU A 78 26.85 -26.17 43.43
N THR A 79 26.34 -25.96 44.65
CA THR A 79 25.24 -25.00 44.87
C THR A 79 25.69 -23.55 44.67
N HIS A 80 26.93 -23.21 45.02
CA HIS A 80 27.48 -21.86 44.85
C HIS A 80 27.69 -21.51 43.37
N ASP A 81 28.24 -22.45 42.59
CA ASP A 81 28.45 -22.28 41.15
C ASP A 81 27.12 -22.08 40.41
N MET A 82 26.05 -22.77 40.83
CA MET A 82 24.72 -22.56 40.25
C MET A 82 23.98 -21.33 40.79
N ALA A 83 24.27 -20.87 42.00
CA ALA A 83 23.73 -19.61 42.52
C ALA A 83 24.38 -18.36 41.89
N MET A 84 25.40 -18.51 41.04
CA MET A 84 25.96 -17.39 40.26
C MET A 84 25.09 -16.98 39.06
N PHE A 85 24.12 -17.82 38.65
CA PHE A 85 23.15 -17.43 37.62
C PHE A 85 22.15 -16.44 38.21
N THR A 86 22.02 -15.27 37.57
CA THR A 86 21.13 -14.16 37.97
C THR A 86 19.64 -14.54 38.06
N GLU A 87 19.29 -15.65 37.42
CA GLU A 87 17.96 -16.22 37.33
C GLU A 87 17.58 -17.06 38.57
N ILE A 88 18.56 -17.42 39.41
CA ILE A 88 18.35 -18.29 40.57
C ILE A 88 18.42 -17.45 41.85
N ALA A 89 17.28 -17.33 42.55
CA ALA A 89 17.18 -16.58 43.81
C ALA A 89 17.80 -17.34 45.00
N GLY A 90 17.76 -18.67 44.99
CA GLY A 90 18.40 -19.52 46.00
C GLY A 90 18.28 -21.02 45.74
N ILE A 91 19.21 -21.79 46.28
CA ILE A 91 19.29 -23.25 46.13
C ILE A 91 19.47 -23.85 47.53
N SER A 92 18.77 -24.95 47.81
CA SER A 92 18.89 -25.71 49.06
C SER A 92 18.85 -27.21 48.77
N VAL A 93 19.70 -27.97 49.45
CA VAL A 93 19.75 -29.44 49.35
C VAL A 93 19.47 -30.05 50.71
N TYR A 94 18.53 -30.98 50.75
CA TYR A 94 18.08 -31.67 51.95
C TYR A 94 18.43 -33.16 51.88
N SER A 95 18.78 -33.72 53.03
CA SER A 95 18.83 -35.17 53.24
C SER A 95 17.41 -35.76 53.29
N VAL A 96 17.31 -37.10 53.27
CA VAL A 96 16.04 -37.84 53.46
C VAL A 96 15.37 -37.49 54.80
N ASP A 97 16.16 -37.12 55.81
CA ASP A 97 15.69 -36.71 57.14
C ASP A 97 15.33 -35.20 57.23
N GLU A 98 15.15 -34.51 56.10
CA GLU A 98 14.90 -33.05 56.01
C GLU A 98 16.00 -32.18 56.65
N GLN A 99 17.19 -32.76 56.88
CA GLN A 99 18.34 -32.01 57.36
C GLN A 99 18.98 -31.24 56.20
N LEU A 100 19.19 -29.94 56.41
CA LEU A 100 19.81 -29.04 55.45
C LEU A 100 21.30 -29.37 55.28
N LEU A 101 21.72 -29.74 54.07
CA LEU A 101 23.09 -30.14 53.74
C LEU A 101 23.90 -29.04 53.06
N ALA A 102 23.26 -28.23 52.22
CA ALA A 102 23.89 -27.09 51.54
C ALA A 102 22.86 -26.01 51.17
N VAL A 103 23.29 -24.74 51.20
CA VAL A 103 22.50 -23.57 50.78
C VAL A 103 23.37 -22.58 50.03
N ALA A 104 22.83 -22.00 48.97
CA ALA A 104 23.43 -20.87 48.26
C ALA A 104 22.36 -19.84 47.81
N GLY A 105 22.73 -18.56 47.74
CA GLY A 105 21.83 -17.46 47.38
C GLY A 105 21.02 -16.89 48.56
N ASN A 106 20.07 -16.00 48.27
CA ASN A 106 19.22 -15.34 49.27
C ASN A 106 18.03 -16.24 49.64
N TYR A 107 18.33 -17.37 50.27
CA TYR A 107 17.31 -18.31 50.74
C TYR A 107 16.54 -17.74 51.94
N SER A 108 15.24 -17.51 51.77
CA SER A 108 14.31 -17.19 52.85
C SER A 108 13.21 -18.24 52.92
N PRO A 109 13.03 -18.95 54.05
CA PRO A 109 11.99 -19.99 54.22
C PRO A 109 10.54 -19.48 54.06
N ARG A 110 10.36 -18.16 53.97
CA ARG A 110 9.08 -17.45 53.91
C ARG A 110 8.85 -16.73 52.58
N SER A 111 9.60 -17.08 51.53
CA SER A 111 9.47 -16.45 50.22
C SER A 111 8.16 -16.88 49.54
N THR A 112 7.51 -15.95 48.85
CA THR A 112 6.33 -16.21 48.00
C THR A 112 6.73 -16.55 46.57
N LEU A 113 8.02 -16.87 46.36
CA LEU A 113 8.60 -17.11 45.05
C LEU A 113 8.37 -18.57 44.61
N PRO A 114 8.24 -18.82 43.30
CA PRO A 114 8.03 -20.18 42.78
C PRO A 114 9.20 -21.08 43.17
N THR A 115 8.86 -22.21 43.78
CA THR A 115 9.82 -23.17 44.33
C THR A 115 9.68 -24.50 43.60
N PHE A 116 10.78 -24.97 43.02
CA PHE A 116 10.84 -26.25 42.31
C PHE A 116 11.61 -27.24 43.15
N SER A 117 11.07 -28.45 43.32
CA SER A 117 11.71 -29.51 44.08
C SER A 117 11.82 -30.77 43.26
N GLN A 118 12.98 -31.42 43.34
CA GLN A 118 13.23 -32.68 42.66
C GLN A 118 13.92 -33.66 43.60
N GLU A 119 13.46 -34.91 43.55
CA GLU A 119 14.04 -36.02 44.30
C GLU A 119 15.38 -36.44 43.68
N VAL A 120 16.34 -36.76 44.53
CA VAL A 120 17.61 -37.36 44.13
C VAL A 120 17.50 -38.85 44.41
N ALA A 121 17.35 -39.66 43.36
CA ALA A 121 17.22 -41.11 43.48
C ALA A 121 18.52 -41.81 43.03
N VAL A 122 18.95 -42.80 43.81
CA VAL A 122 20.09 -43.67 43.48
C VAL A 122 19.60 -45.11 43.48
N GLN A 123 19.64 -45.76 42.32
CA GLN A 123 19.26 -47.18 42.16
C GLN A 123 17.90 -47.49 42.84
N ASP A 124 16.88 -46.65 42.57
CA ASP A 124 15.51 -46.72 43.10
C ASP A 124 15.32 -46.39 44.59
N THR A 125 16.33 -45.84 45.27
CA THR A 125 16.21 -45.33 46.66
C THR A 125 16.40 -43.81 46.72
N ILE A 126 15.48 -43.10 47.37
CA ILE A 126 15.55 -41.64 47.55
C ILE A 126 16.70 -41.31 48.52
N ALA A 127 17.66 -40.52 48.05
CA ALA A 127 18.85 -40.08 48.80
C ALA A 127 18.73 -38.65 49.34
N GLY A 128 17.77 -37.86 48.88
CA GLY A 128 17.51 -36.50 49.34
C GLY A 128 16.65 -35.68 48.38
N HIS A 129 16.43 -34.42 48.70
CA HIS A 129 15.63 -33.49 47.90
C HIS A 129 16.42 -32.22 47.59
N VAL A 130 16.44 -31.81 46.32
CA VAL A 130 16.94 -30.50 45.91
C VAL A 130 15.76 -29.56 45.75
N ARG A 131 15.90 -28.32 46.24
CA ARG A 131 14.91 -27.27 46.12
C ARG A 131 15.55 -26.00 45.58
N ILE A 132 14.98 -25.47 44.51
CA ILE A 132 15.45 -24.26 43.81
C ILE A 132 14.34 -23.21 43.88
N ILE A 133 14.71 -22.01 44.30
CA ILE A 133 13.89 -20.82 44.25
C ILE A 133 14.38 -20.00 43.04
N VAL A 134 13.48 -19.77 42.10
CA VAL A 134 13.78 -19.06 40.84
C VAL A 134 13.23 -17.63 40.95
N ASP A 135 13.99 -16.64 40.50
CA ASP A 135 13.52 -15.25 40.44
C ASP A 135 12.67 -15.05 39.18
N PRO A 136 11.34 -14.85 39.30
CA PRO A 136 10.48 -14.63 38.14
C PRO A 136 10.78 -13.31 37.41
N ASP A 137 11.36 -12.32 38.10
CA ASP A 137 11.63 -11.01 37.54
C ASP A 137 12.82 -11.04 36.57
N ALA A 138 13.77 -11.96 36.79
CA ALA A 138 14.90 -12.19 35.87
C ALA A 138 14.46 -12.71 34.48
N PHE A 139 13.28 -13.35 34.39
CA PHE A 139 12.71 -13.83 33.13
C PHE A 139 11.74 -12.84 32.47
N GLN A 140 11.40 -11.74 33.15
CA GLN A 140 10.62 -10.68 32.56
C GLN A 140 11.50 -9.90 31.59
N THR A 141 11.34 -10.15 30.28
CA THR A 141 11.97 -9.30 29.26
C THR A 141 11.50 -7.87 29.50
N SER A 142 12.43 -6.95 29.80
CA SER A 142 12.24 -5.50 29.99
C SER A 142 10.91 -5.05 29.38
N LEU A 143 9.87 -5.01 30.23
CA LEU A 143 8.51 -4.69 29.80
C LEU A 143 8.47 -3.32 29.13
N SER A 144 9.39 -2.43 29.52
CA SER A 144 9.51 -1.07 28.98
C SER A 144 9.79 -1.06 27.47
N ASP A 145 10.72 -1.88 26.97
CA ASP A 145 11.18 -1.75 25.57
C ASP A 145 10.17 -2.32 24.57
N LYS A 146 9.49 -3.41 24.94
CA LYS A 146 8.51 -4.06 24.06
C LYS A 146 7.12 -3.42 24.13
N VAL A 147 6.73 -2.87 25.29
CA VAL A 147 5.50 -2.06 25.40
C VAL A 147 5.65 -0.75 24.63
N LEU A 148 6.83 -0.11 24.68
CA LEU A 148 7.09 1.10 23.89
C LEU A 148 7.01 0.81 22.39
N GLN A 149 7.56 -0.31 21.92
CA GLN A 149 7.46 -0.71 20.51
C GLN A 149 6.00 -1.01 20.08
N SER A 150 5.22 -1.67 20.93
CA SER A 150 3.79 -1.91 20.67
C SER A 150 2.96 -0.62 20.69
N PHE A 151 3.32 0.33 21.55
CA PHE A 151 2.71 1.66 21.59
C PHE A 151 2.98 2.41 20.29
N TRP A 152 4.21 2.37 19.77
CA TRP A 152 4.54 2.96 18.47
C TRP A 152 3.76 2.34 17.31
N LEU A 153 3.58 1.02 17.26
CA LEU A 153 2.77 0.36 16.24
C LEU A 153 1.29 0.80 16.32
N CYS A 154 0.73 0.91 17.52
CA CYS A 154 -0.65 1.39 17.69
C CYS A 154 -0.80 2.87 17.29
N VAL A 155 0.17 3.71 17.63
CA VAL A 155 0.18 5.13 17.25
C VAL A 155 0.28 5.28 15.72
N THR A 156 1.12 4.49 15.05
CA THR A 156 1.21 4.52 13.58
C THR A 156 -0.07 4.03 12.89
N GLY A 157 -0.69 2.97 13.41
CA GLY A 157 -1.99 2.50 12.92
C GLY A 157 -3.10 3.53 13.14
N LEU A 158 -3.15 4.16 14.31
CA LEU A 158 -4.11 5.22 14.60
C LEU A 158 -3.90 6.44 13.69
N LEU A 159 -2.65 6.85 13.45
CA LEU A 159 -2.33 7.92 12.48
C LEU A 159 -2.70 7.54 11.05
N ALA A 160 -2.54 6.29 10.65
CA ALA A 160 -2.97 5.82 9.33
C ALA A 160 -4.51 5.86 9.19
N VAL A 161 -5.24 5.43 10.22
CA VAL A 161 -6.70 5.52 10.22
C VAL A 161 -7.16 6.97 10.30
N ILE A 162 -6.53 7.81 11.11
CA ILE A 162 -6.80 9.26 11.12
C ILE A 162 -6.49 9.85 9.75
N GLY A 163 -5.42 9.43 9.06
CA GLY A 163 -5.08 9.86 7.71
C GLY A 163 -6.09 9.38 6.66
N ILE A 164 -6.61 8.16 6.79
CA ILE A 164 -7.66 7.61 5.93
C ILE A 164 -9.01 8.29 6.22
N VAL A 165 -9.33 8.57 7.49
CA VAL A 165 -10.56 9.25 7.91
C VAL A 165 -10.50 10.73 7.56
N ILE A 166 -9.36 11.41 7.72
CA ILE A 166 -9.13 12.76 7.21
C ILE A 166 -9.17 12.72 5.69
N GLY A 167 -8.54 11.76 5.02
CA GLY A 167 -8.59 11.62 3.56
C GLY A 167 -10.00 11.37 3.02
N LEU A 168 -10.80 10.54 3.69
CA LEU A 168 -12.20 10.28 3.36
C LEU A 168 -13.09 11.47 3.73
N SER A 169 -12.88 12.10 4.89
CA SER A 169 -13.64 13.29 5.34
C SER A 169 -13.31 14.51 4.52
N VAL A 170 -12.07 14.65 4.06
CA VAL A 170 -11.61 15.63 3.08
C VAL A 170 -12.24 15.28 1.74
N ARG A 171 -12.31 14.03 1.30
CA ARG A 171 -13.05 13.67 0.07
C ARG A 171 -14.57 13.91 0.17
N THR A 172 -15.19 13.76 1.35
CA THR A 172 -16.63 14.02 1.53
C THR A 172 -16.94 15.50 1.80
N ASN A 173 -16.07 16.24 2.50
CA ASN A 173 -16.15 17.70 2.71
C ASN A 173 -15.51 18.53 1.57
N LEU A 174 -14.77 17.90 0.65
CA LEU A 174 -14.42 18.45 -0.66
C LEU A 174 -15.59 18.37 -1.64
N SER A 175 -16.80 18.04 -1.15
CA SER A 175 -18.02 18.53 -1.77
C SER A 175 -18.08 20.05 -1.59
N LYS A 176 -17.31 20.73 -2.45
CA LYS A 176 -17.25 22.17 -2.70
C LYS A 176 -16.75 23.00 -1.50
N PRO A 177 -15.50 23.51 -1.54
CA PRO A 177 -15.20 24.68 -0.73
C PRO A 177 -16.00 25.84 -1.34
N ASP A 178 -16.97 26.37 -0.59
CA ASP A 178 -17.38 27.75 -0.77
C ASP A 178 -16.18 28.57 -0.30
N ARG A 179 -15.30 28.93 -1.25
CA ARG A 179 -14.14 29.75 -0.95
C ARG A 179 -14.65 31.11 -0.47
N PRO A 180 -14.26 31.59 0.72
CA PRO A 180 -14.28 33.03 0.95
C PRO A 180 -13.39 33.65 -0.12
N ASN A 181 -13.79 34.78 -0.68
CA ASN A 181 -12.97 35.57 -1.59
C ASN A 181 -11.60 35.82 -0.94
N GLU A 182 -10.64 34.96 -1.26
CA GLU A 182 -9.22 35.24 -1.12
C GLU A 182 -8.77 35.76 -2.48
N ASP A 183 -8.52 37.05 -2.50
CA ASP A 183 -7.88 37.73 -3.62
C ASP A 183 -6.56 37.02 -3.97
N GLY A 184 -6.57 36.38 -5.14
CA GLY A 184 -5.40 36.31 -6.02
C GLY A 184 -4.23 35.40 -5.62
N ILE A 185 -4.41 34.08 -5.62
CA ILE A 185 -3.43 33.18 -6.26
C ILE A 185 -4.20 32.11 -7.06
N PRO A 186 -4.15 32.11 -8.41
CA PRO A 186 -4.76 31.08 -9.22
C PRO A 186 -4.14 29.72 -8.89
N SER A 187 -4.98 28.70 -8.63
CA SER A 187 -4.57 27.31 -8.79
C SER A 187 -3.93 27.19 -10.17
N PRO A 188 -2.70 26.64 -10.32
CA PRO A 188 -2.03 26.62 -11.61
C PRO A 188 -2.94 25.89 -12.60
N ALA A 189 -3.36 26.60 -13.63
CA ALA A 189 -4.25 26.07 -14.63
C ALA A 189 -3.52 24.89 -15.30
N SER A 190 -4.10 23.69 -15.22
CA SER A 190 -3.53 22.49 -15.81
C SER A 190 -4.23 22.18 -17.13
N ALA A 191 -3.52 21.63 -18.10
CA ALA A 191 -4.06 21.18 -19.38
C ALA A 191 -3.79 19.68 -19.54
N PHE A 192 -4.56 19.00 -20.38
CA PHE A 192 -4.29 17.61 -20.74
C PHE A 192 -3.63 17.54 -22.10
N ILE A 193 -2.60 16.72 -22.23
CA ILE A 193 -1.84 16.51 -23.47
C ILE A 193 -2.07 15.08 -23.92
N LEU A 194 -2.74 14.91 -25.06
CA LEU A 194 -2.89 13.62 -25.74
C LEU A 194 -1.93 13.58 -26.93
N VAL A 195 -1.05 12.60 -26.94
CA VAL A 195 -0.16 12.31 -28.06
C VAL A 195 -0.64 11.06 -28.77
N VAL A 196 -0.76 11.15 -30.09
CA VAL A 196 -1.08 10.06 -31.00
C VAL A 196 0.14 9.80 -31.87
N ASN A 197 0.72 8.60 -31.80
CA ASN A 197 1.91 8.23 -32.55
C ASN A 197 1.58 7.12 -33.57
N VAL A 198 2.10 7.25 -34.80
CA VAL A 198 2.04 6.20 -35.82
C VAL A 198 3.18 5.22 -35.54
N PHE A 199 2.89 4.16 -34.78
CA PHE A 199 3.92 3.28 -34.22
C PHE A 199 4.74 2.55 -35.28
N ASN A 200 4.09 2.02 -36.33
CA ASN A 200 4.77 1.25 -37.37
C ASN A 200 5.22 2.09 -38.56
N GLN A 201 5.42 3.40 -38.38
CA GLN A 201 5.73 4.32 -39.47
C GLN A 201 6.97 3.97 -40.30
N ILE A 202 7.97 3.30 -39.70
CA ILE A 202 9.22 2.90 -40.37
C ILE A 202 8.96 1.78 -41.39
N SER A 203 7.96 0.95 -41.12
CA SER A 203 7.57 -0.19 -41.97
C SER A 203 6.54 0.20 -43.03
N LEU A 204 6.03 1.44 -43.02
CA LEU A 204 5.01 1.90 -43.96
C LEU A 204 5.65 2.51 -45.21
N PRO A 205 5.14 2.20 -46.42
CA PRO A 205 5.47 2.93 -47.64
C PRO A 205 5.17 4.43 -47.50
N ALA A 206 5.89 5.27 -48.25
CA ALA A 206 5.73 6.72 -48.19
C ALA A 206 4.29 7.19 -48.42
N GLU A 207 3.57 6.58 -49.37
CA GLU A 207 2.15 6.90 -49.63
C GLU A 207 1.26 6.56 -48.43
N ALA A 208 1.45 5.37 -47.83
CA ALA A 208 0.69 4.94 -46.67
C ALA A 208 0.97 5.83 -45.44
N LYS A 209 2.21 6.27 -45.26
CA LYS A 209 2.57 7.23 -44.19
C LYS A 209 1.89 8.58 -44.38
N THR A 210 1.92 9.15 -45.58
CA THR A 210 1.27 10.42 -45.89
C THR A 210 -0.25 10.33 -45.69
N ARG A 211 -0.87 9.24 -46.16
CA ARG A 211 -2.30 8.96 -45.95
C ARG A 211 -2.64 8.82 -44.46
N ALA A 212 -1.85 8.05 -43.72
CA ALA A 212 -2.03 7.85 -42.28
C ALA A 212 -2.01 9.18 -41.54
N MET A 213 -1.02 10.03 -41.83
CA MET A 213 -0.89 11.34 -41.19
C MET A 213 -2.05 12.26 -41.57
N SER A 214 -2.42 12.34 -42.84
CA SER A 214 -3.53 13.20 -43.31
C SER A 214 -4.87 12.83 -42.65
N ILE A 215 -5.21 11.55 -42.60
CA ILE A 215 -6.45 11.08 -41.95
C ILE A 215 -6.37 11.28 -40.44
N ALA A 216 -5.22 11.00 -39.83
CA ALA A 216 -5.02 11.23 -38.41
C ALA A 216 -5.22 12.71 -38.06
N THR A 217 -4.70 13.64 -38.87
CA THR A 217 -4.86 15.08 -38.67
C THR A 217 -6.33 15.47 -38.81
N ALA A 218 -7.02 15.01 -39.85
CA ALA A 218 -8.42 15.32 -40.09
C ALA A 218 -9.33 14.84 -38.94
N ARG A 219 -9.14 13.60 -38.47
CA ARG A 219 -9.93 13.01 -37.38
C ARG A 219 -9.59 13.63 -36.02
N SER A 220 -8.31 13.93 -35.77
CA SER A 220 -7.89 14.62 -34.55
C SER A 220 -8.50 16.02 -34.46
N ASN A 221 -8.55 16.77 -35.56
CA ASN A 221 -9.21 18.09 -35.59
C ASN A 221 -10.71 18.02 -35.26
N ARG A 222 -11.40 16.94 -35.65
CA ARG A 222 -12.83 16.74 -35.31
C ARG A 222 -13.03 16.42 -33.85
N VAL A 223 -12.22 15.52 -33.30
CA VAL A 223 -12.24 15.23 -31.86
C VAL A 223 -11.89 16.49 -31.08
N ALA A 224 -10.92 17.28 -31.54
CA ALA A 224 -10.56 18.56 -30.96
C ALA A 224 -11.76 19.53 -30.96
N ASN A 225 -12.50 19.66 -32.06
CA ASN A 225 -13.70 20.50 -32.09
C ASN A 225 -14.81 19.99 -31.15
N LEU A 226 -15.03 18.68 -31.08
CA LEU A 226 -16.09 18.09 -30.23
C LEU A 226 -15.79 18.24 -28.74
N TYR A 227 -14.52 18.14 -28.37
CA TYR A 227 -14.06 18.17 -26.99
C TYR A 227 -13.38 19.49 -26.62
N ALA A 228 -13.51 20.56 -27.40
CA ALA A 228 -12.86 21.86 -27.14
C ALA A 228 -11.34 21.72 -26.85
N ALA A 229 -10.64 21.05 -27.75
CA ALA A 229 -9.19 20.87 -27.75
C ALA A 229 -8.53 21.62 -28.91
N ARG A 230 -7.21 21.75 -28.84
CA ARG A 230 -6.36 22.29 -29.92
C ARG A 230 -5.45 21.17 -30.42
N ALA A 231 -5.39 20.94 -31.72
CA ALA A 231 -4.56 19.88 -32.31
C ALA A 231 -3.44 20.45 -33.19
N THR A 232 -2.26 19.83 -33.17
CA THR A 232 -1.15 20.09 -34.11
C THR A 232 -0.41 18.82 -34.47
N SER A 233 0.28 18.84 -35.59
CA SER A 233 1.16 17.74 -36.01
C SER A 233 2.45 17.76 -35.18
N LEU A 234 2.86 16.58 -34.73
CA LEU A 234 4.20 16.31 -34.22
C LEU A 234 5.09 15.91 -35.39
N THR A 235 6.16 16.65 -35.60
CA THR A 235 7.10 16.43 -36.71
C THR A 235 7.64 15.00 -36.67
N GLY A 236 7.28 14.20 -37.68
CA GLY A 236 7.83 12.86 -37.91
C GLY A 236 7.29 11.74 -37.02
N THR A 237 6.37 11.99 -36.10
CA THR A 237 5.86 10.96 -35.17
C THR A 237 4.35 10.88 -35.11
N GLY A 238 3.62 12.00 -35.23
CA GLY A 238 2.16 11.93 -35.11
C GLY A 238 1.47 13.26 -34.85
N ILE A 239 0.56 13.30 -33.88
CA ILE A 239 -0.30 14.44 -33.58
C ILE A 239 -0.38 14.63 -32.07
N ALA A 240 -0.37 15.88 -31.63
CA ALA A 240 -0.64 16.25 -30.25
C ALA A 240 -1.96 17.03 -30.17
N LEU A 241 -2.76 16.73 -29.15
CA LEU A 241 -3.95 17.47 -28.79
C LEU A 241 -3.79 18.02 -27.37
N ALA A 242 -4.10 19.29 -27.17
CA ALA A 242 -4.17 19.93 -25.86
C ALA A 242 -5.61 20.23 -25.51
N PHE A 243 -6.04 19.77 -24.34
CA PHE A 243 -7.35 20.04 -23.78
C PHE A 243 -7.18 20.96 -22.59
N ASP A 244 -7.79 22.14 -22.66
CA ASP A 244 -7.78 23.04 -21.53
C ASP A 244 -8.70 22.48 -20.42
N GLN A 245 -8.30 22.71 -19.17
CA GLN A 245 -9.15 22.36 -18.03
C GLN A 245 -10.33 23.32 -17.95
N THR A 246 -11.51 22.75 -17.82
CA THR A 246 -12.78 23.47 -17.71
C THR A 246 -13.39 23.23 -16.34
N ASP A 247 -14.33 24.07 -15.90
CA ASP A 247 -15.10 23.86 -14.66
C ASP A 247 -16.03 22.63 -14.67
N ALA A 248 -16.05 21.87 -15.78
CA ALA A 248 -16.75 20.60 -15.87
C ALA A 248 -16.24 19.63 -14.78
N GLN A 249 -17.19 19.06 -14.04
CA GLN A 249 -16.97 18.24 -12.84
C GLN A 249 -16.09 17.00 -13.08
N ASP A 250 -15.84 16.61 -14.33
CA ASP A 250 -15.11 15.39 -14.68
C ASP A 250 -14.35 15.48 -16.01
N ARG A 251 -13.72 16.64 -16.27
CA ARG A 251 -13.01 16.92 -17.52
C ARG A 251 -11.97 15.84 -17.89
N SER A 252 -11.24 15.31 -16.90
CA SER A 252 -10.25 14.24 -17.09
C SER A 252 -10.85 12.99 -17.73
N PHE A 253 -12.07 12.60 -17.31
CA PHE A 253 -12.78 11.45 -17.88
C PHE A 253 -13.25 11.74 -19.31
N GLU A 254 -13.71 12.96 -19.60
CA GLU A 254 -14.07 13.37 -20.96
C GLU A 254 -12.87 13.25 -21.91
N VAL A 255 -11.69 13.67 -21.46
CA VAL A 255 -10.45 13.59 -22.27
C VAL A 255 -10.06 12.13 -22.52
N VAL A 256 -10.21 11.23 -21.53
CA VAL A 256 -10.03 9.79 -21.74
C VAL A 256 -11.03 9.26 -22.78
N CYS A 257 -12.30 9.68 -22.72
CA CYS A 257 -13.30 9.31 -23.72
C CYS A 257 -12.94 9.84 -25.11
N ALA A 258 -12.44 11.08 -25.21
CA ALA A 258 -11.97 11.68 -26.46
C ALA A 258 -10.81 10.89 -27.07
N ALA A 259 -9.87 10.43 -26.23
CA ALA A 259 -8.75 9.60 -26.67
C ALA A 259 -9.21 8.22 -27.18
N LEU A 260 -10.14 7.57 -26.48
CA LEU A 260 -10.72 6.29 -26.92
C LEU A 260 -11.56 6.44 -28.20
N LEU A 261 -12.32 7.53 -28.32
CA LEU A 261 -13.04 7.89 -29.54
C LEU A 261 -12.08 8.05 -30.72
N LEU A 262 -10.99 8.78 -30.53
CA LEU A 262 -9.97 8.96 -31.56
C LEU A 262 -9.30 7.63 -31.92
N SER A 263 -8.98 6.79 -30.92
CA SER A 263 -8.42 5.46 -31.15
C SER A 263 -9.30 4.61 -32.07
N ARG A 264 -10.60 4.52 -31.74
CA ARG A 264 -11.57 3.80 -32.58
C ARG A 264 -11.74 4.41 -33.96
N ALA A 265 -11.84 5.75 -34.02
CA ALA A 265 -11.95 6.43 -35.29
C ALA A 265 -10.75 6.05 -36.18
N LEU A 266 -9.51 6.13 -35.68
CA LEU A 266 -8.31 5.80 -36.43
C LEU A 266 -8.19 4.31 -36.79
N ASP A 267 -8.60 3.39 -35.92
CA ASP A 267 -8.56 1.96 -36.24
C ASP A 267 -9.52 1.57 -37.38
N ALA A 268 -10.60 2.33 -37.58
CA ALA A 268 -11.49 2.13 -38.72
C ALA A 268 -10.80 2.27 -40.08
N MET A 269 -9.62 2.92 -40.16
CA MET A 269 -8.83 2.97 -41.42
C MET A 269 -8.35 1.60 -41.87
N ASN A 270 -8.15 0.69 -40.93
CA ASN A 270 -7.73 -0.69 -41.23
C ASN A 270 -8.91 -1.55 -41.69
N HIS A 271 -10.13 -1.07 -41.54
CA HIS A 271 -11.37 -1.78 -41.84
C HIS A 271 -11.94 -1.44 -43.22
N ASP A 272 -11.33 -0.52 -43.98
CA ASP A 272 -11.69 -0.29 -45.39
C ASP A 272 -11.24 -1.49 -46.24
N HIS A 273 -12.17 -2.42 -46.46
CA HIS A 273 -12.01 -3.79 -46.98
C HIS A 273 -11.45 -3.94 -48.42
N TYR A 274 -10.98 -2.88 -49.07
CA TYR A 274 -10.75 -2.92 -50.51
C TYR A 274 -9.34 -3.26 -50.99
N VAL A 275 -8.34 -3.44 -50.12
CA VAL A 275 -6.99 -3.79 -50.59
C VAL A 275 -6.28 -4.71 -49.59
N GLU A 276 -6.31 -6.02 -49.83
CA GLU A 276 -5.50 -7.03 -49.12
C GLU A 276 -3.99 -6.73 -49.15
N GLU A 277 -3.55 -5.82 -50.02
CA GLU A 277 -2.15 -5.40 -50.17
C GLU A 277 -1.74 -4.19 -49.31
N ARG A 278 -2.65 -3.59 -48.52
CA ARG A 278 -2.29 -2.42 -47.70
C ARG A 278 -1.74 -2.82 -46.32
N PRO A 279 -0.60 -2.27 -45.90
CA PRO A 279 -0.05 -2.55 -44.57
C PRO A 279 -0.96 -1.95 -43.50
N LYS A 280 -1.28 -2.75 -42.47
CA LYS A 280 -2.04 -2.32 -41.29
C LYS A 280 -1.35 -1.12 -40.63
N ILE A 281 -2.06 -0.03 -40.37
CA ILE A 281 -1.54 1.15 -39.69
C ILE A 281 -1.83 1.00 -38.18
N ARG A 282 -0.80 1.17 -37.36
CA ARG A 282 -0.90 1.02 -35.91
C ARG A 282 -0.70 2.35 -35.21
N PHE A 283 -1.66 2.73 -34.39
CA PHE A 283 -1.62 3.94 -33.58
C PHE A 283 -1.43 3.60 -32.11
N ARG A 284 -0.71 4.47 -31.40
CA ARG A 284 -0.54 4.40 -29.95
C ARG A 284 -0.80 5.75 -29.33
N PHE A 285 -1.36 5.73 -28.13
CA PHE A 285 -1.87 6.94 -27.48
C PHE A 285 -1.22 7.11 -26.11
N GLY A 286 -0.76 8.33 -25.81
CA GLY A 286 -0.22 8.72 -24.51
C GLY A 286 -0.96 9.94 -23.99
N LEU A 287 -1.43 9.89 -22.74
CA LEU A 287 -2.17 10.97 -22.11
C LEU A 287 -1.51 11.39 -20.80
N HIS A 288 -1.21 12.68 -20.68
CA HIS A 288 -0.60 13.26 -19.48
C HIS A 288 -1.22 14.63 -19.14
N VAL A 289 -1.00 15.09 -17.90
CA VAL A 289 -1.30 16.46 -17.47
C VAL A 289 -0.08 17.32 -17.74
N GLY A 290 -0.28 18.56 -18.18
CA GLY A 290 0.76 19.55 -18.38
C GLY A 290 0.33 20.94 -17.93
N PRO A 291 1.23 21.93 -18.03
CA PRO A 291 0.89 23.32 -17.77
C PRO A 291 -0.05 23.85 -18.87
N VAL A 292 -0.87 24.85 -18.53
CA VAL A 292 -1.60 25.61 -19.54
C VAL A 292 -0.62 26.50 -20.31
N CYS A 293 -0.48 26.21 -21.60
CA CYS A 293 0.32 27.00 -22.53
C CYS A 293 -0.57 27.78 -23.50
N THR A 294 -0.10 28.98 -23.85
CA THR A 294 -0.80 29.84 -24.81
C THR A 294 -0.71 29.29 -26.22
N THR A 295 0.45 28.71 -26.56
CA THR A 295 0.70 28.09 -27.86
C THR A 295 0.95 26.59 -27.71
N LEU A 296 0.67 25.84 -28.78
CA LEU A 296 0.92 24.40 -28.80
C LEU A 296 2.42 24.10 -28.90
N ASP A 297 3.21 24.97 -29.56
CA ASP A 297 4.66 24.81 -29.67
C ASP A 297 5.36 24.95 -28.30
N GLU A 298 4.88 25.87 -27.47
CA GLU A 298 5.31 26.03 -26.08
C GLU A 298 5.01 24.76 -25.28
N LEU A 299 3.79 24.22 -25.43
CA LEU A 299 3.39 22.97 -24.78
C LEU A 299 4.29 21.80 -25.19
N LEU A 300 4.58 21.67 -26.48
CA LEU A 300 5.44 20.61 -27.02
C LEU A 300 6.90 20.71 -26.56
N SER A 301 7.32 21.86 -26.06
CA SER A 301 8.66 22.08 -25.51
C SER A 301 8.78 21.68 -24.03
N THR A 302 7.65 21.40 -23.36
CA THR A 302 7.62 21.02 -21.95
C THR A 302 8.04 19.57 -21.71
N ASP A 303 8.53 19.28 -20.50
CA ASP A 303 8.80 17.90 -20.10
C ASP A 303 7.52 17.06 -20.03
N ASN A 304 6.37 17.65 -19.72
CA ASN A 304 5.07 16.97 -19.75
C ASN A 304 4.70 16.46 -21.15
N ALA A 305 4.99 17.24 -22.21
CA ALA A 305 4.78 16.77 -23.58
C ALA A 305 5.73 15.63 -23.96
N ARG A 306 6.99 15.68 -23.50
CA ARG A 306 7.95 14.58 -23.69
C ARG A 306 7.49 13.30 -22.98
N ASP A 307 6.97 13.42 -21.77
CA ASP A 307 6.39 12.31 -21.02
C ASP A 307 5.15 11.75 -21.73
N ALA A 308 4.29 12.60 -22.29
CA ALA A 308 3.15 12.16 -23.10
C ALA A 308 3.58 11.39 -24.36
N VAL A 309 4.65 11.84 -25.04
CA VAL A 309 5.25 11.10 -26.16
C VAL A 309 5.81 9.76 -25.70
N LEU A 310 6.51 9.70 -24.57
CA LEU A 310 7.04 8.45 -24.02
C LEU A 310 5.93 7.49 -23.63
N LEU A 311 4.87 7.97 -22.97
CA LEU A 311 3.68 7.18 -22.65
C LEU A 311 3.05 6.57 -23.92
N SER A 312 2.96 7.34 -25.00
CA SER A 312 2.49 6.81 -26.29
C SER A 312 3.38 5.68 -26.81
N ALA A 313 4.69 5.71 -26.57
CA ALA A 313 5.59 4.64 -26.96
C ALA A 313 5.42 3.38 -26.08
N LEU A 314 5.07 3.56 -24.81
CA LEU A 314 4.83 2.48 -23.84
C LEU A 314 3.47 1.79 -24.01
N ALA A 315 2.51 2.45 -24.66
CA ALA A 315 1.20 1.88 -24.94
C ALA A 315 1.26 0.64 -25.86
N SER A 316 0.33 -0.29 -25.64
CA SER A 316 0.09 -1.42 -26.55
C SER A 316 -0.64 -0.96 -27.83
N ASP A 317 -0.68 -1.80 -28.86
CA ASP A 317 -1.34 -1.48 -30.16
C ASP A 317 -2.81 -1.08 -29.98
N GLY A 318 -3.20 0.13 -30.40
CA GLY A 318 -4.57 0.66 -30.23
C GLY A 318 -4.95 1.07 -28.81
N HIS A 319 -4.05 0.92 -27.83
CA HIS A 319 -4.32 1.21 -26.43
C HIS A 319 -3.87 2.61 -26.03
N LEU A 320 -4.43 3.08 -24.92
CA LEU A 320 -4.14 4.37 -24.31
C LEU A 320 -3.31 4.18 -23.04
N ALA A 321 -2.09 4.70 -23.03
CA ALA A 321 -1.31 4.84 -21.80
C ALA A 321 -1.62 6.18 -21.13
N VAL A 322 -2.06 6.14 -19.88
CA VAL A 322 -2.48 7.31 -19.10
C VAL A 322 -1.59 7.45 -17.87
N SER A 323 -1.07 8.64 -17.61
CA SER A 323 -0.27 8.89 -16.41
C SER A 323 -1.10 8.76 -15.12
N GLU A 324 -0.43 8.46 -14.01
CA GLU A 324 -1.08 8.43 -12.68
C GLU A 324 -1.78 9.75 -12.36
N ASP A 325 -1.18 10.89 -12.72
CA ASP A 325 -1.74 12.22 -12.46
C ASP A 325 -3.09 12.47 -13.14
N VAL A 326 -3.27 11.96 -14.37
CA VAL A 326 -4.55 12.04 -15.07
C VAL A 326 -5.58 11.15 -14.37
N MET A 327 -5.18 9.93 -13.99
CA MET A 327 -6.07 8.98 -13.31
C MET A 327 -6.50 9.47 -11.92
N ALA A 328 -5.63 10.17 -11.20
CA ALA A 328 -5.93 10.79 -9.91
C ALA A 328 -6.99 11.89 -10.02
N ASN A 329 -7.09 12.55 -11.19
CA ASN A 329 -8.05 13.62 -11.46
C ASN A 329 -9.42 13.12 -11.96
N ILE A 330 -9.68 11.81 -11.97
CA ILE A 330 -10.96 11.23 -12.44
C ILE A 330 -11.84 10.89 -11.24
N SER A 331 -13.05 11.46 -11.20
CA SER A 331 -13.90 11.42 -9.98
C SER A 331 -14.54 10.05 -9.68
N ARG A 332 -14.43 9.07 -10.59
CA ARG A 332 -14.98 7.71 -10.51
C ARG A 332 -14.23 6.77 -11.46
N THR A 333 -13.12 6.22 -10.98
CA THR A 333 -12.20 5.39 -11.78
C THR A 333 -12.80 4.04 -12.17
N GLU A 334 -13.83 3.56 -11.48
CA GLU A 334 -14.55 2.31 -11.78
C GLU A 334 -15.22 2.31 -13.16
N ARG A 335 -15.37 3.48 -13.79
CA ARG A 335 -15.88 3.60 -15.16
C ARG A 335 -14.84 3.29 -16.24
N ILE A 336 -13.57 3.20 -15.87
CA ILE A 336 -12.45 2.96 -16.78
C ILE A 336 -12.04 1.50 -16.66
N ILE A 337 -11.97 0.83 -17.80
CA ILE A 337 -11.49 -0.54 -17.90
C ILE A 337 -10.03 -0.48 -18.30
N GLY A 338 -9.16 -0.95 -17.42
CA GLY A 338 -7.72 -0.93 -17.62
C GLY A 338 -6.98 -1.51 -16.43
N HIS A 339 -5.65 -1.58 -16.55
CA HIS A 339 -4.79 -2.10 -15.51
C HIS A 339 -3.54 -1.22 -15.36
N ILE A 340 -3.00 -1.20 -14.13
CA ILE A 340 -1.73 -0.53 -13.85
C ILE A 340 -0.62 -1.37 -14.47
N LYS A 341 0.32 -0.72 -15.15
CA LYS A 341 1.49 -1.37 -15.71
C LYS A 341 2.75 -0.70 -15.18
N ASP A 342 3.69 -1.53 -14.78
CA ASP A 342 5.05 -1.11 -14.46
C ASP A 342 5.96 -1.55 -15.61
N ASN A 343 6.79 -0.63 -16.10
CA ASN A 343 7.72 -0.90 -17.19
C ASN A 343 9.06 -0.22 -16.86
N PRO A 344 10.20 -0.92 -16.94
CA PRO A 344 11.51 -0.31 -16.72
C PRO A 344 11.76 0.95 -17.55
N ALA A 345 11.18 1.03 -18.76
CA ALA A 345 11.29 2.21 -19.61
C ALA A 345 10.51 3.44 -19.08
N ALA A 346 9.59 3.27 -18.12
CA ALA A 346 8.89 4.36 -17.46
C ALA A 346 9.76 5.10 -16.43
N VAL A 347 10.97 4.62 -16.13
CA VAL A 347 11.98 5.35 -15.34
C VAL A 347 12.40 6.65 -16.04
N SER A 348 12.24 6.74 -17.36
CA SER A 348 12.56 7.94 -18.15
C SER A 348 11.46 9.00 -18.13
N LEU A 349 10.33 8.76 -17.46
CA LEU A 349 9.32 9.80 -17.21
C LEU A 349 9.87 10.81 -16.19
N ILE A 350 9.73 12.10 -16.50
CA ILE A 350 10.36 13.20 -15.76
C ILE A 350 9.36 13.91 -14.86
N SER A 351 8.16 14.19 -15.38
CA SER A 351 7.12 14.98 -14.71
C SER A 351 6.07 14.14 -13.99
N THR A 352 6.15 12.81 -14.06
CA THR A 352 5.19 11.90 -13.42
C THR A 352 5.83 10.69 -12.74
N SER A 353 5.01 9.92 -12.01
CA SER A 353 5.43 8.69 -11.37
C SER A 353 5.76 7.60 -12.40
N ARG A 354 6.61 6.63 -12.03
CA ARG A 354 6.98 5.49 -12.91
C ARG A 354 5.80 4.59 -13.31
N ARG A 355 4.66 4.72 -12.63
CA ARG A 355 3.46 3.92 -12.90
C ARG A 355 2.55 4.65 -13.88
N TYR A 356 2.00 3.89 -14.81
CA TYR A 356 0.98 4.36 -15.74
C TYR A 356 -0.12 3.32 -15.86
N HIS A 357 -1.30 3.78 -16.29
CA HIS A 357 -2.45 2.93 -16.54
C HIS A 357 -2.58 2.65 -18.03
N LEU A 358 -2.73 1.38 -18.40
CA LEU A 358 -3.15 0.99 -19.73
C LEU A 358 -4.68 0.94 -19.74
N VAL A 359 -5.29 1.89 -20.44
CA VAL A 359 -6.75 1.97 -20.60
C VAL A 359 -7.14 1.24 -21.88
N GLU A 360 -7.98 0.22 -21.72
CA GLU A 360 -8.54 -0.61 -22.79
C GLU A 360 -9.91 -0.11 -23.23
N GLY A 361 -10.66 0.49 -22.31
CA GLY A 361 -11.99 1.01 -22.60
C GLY A 361 -12.66 1.66 -21.39
N VAL A 362 -13.97 1.83 -21.52
CA VAL A 362 -14.86 2.36 -20.49
C VAL A 362 -16.04 1.43 -20.31
N THR A 363 -16.81 1.61 -19.24
CA THR A 363 -18.00 0.77 -18.98
C THR A 363 -18.98 0.78 -20.16
N PRO A 364 -19.77 -0.30 -20.35
CA PRO A 364 -20.63 -0.48 -21.53
C PRO A 364 -21.58 0.70 -21.83
N ALA A 365 -22.03 1.40 -20.78
CA ALA A 365 -22.89 2.57 -20.91
C ALA A 365 -22.25 3.70 -21.73
N TYR A 366 -20.94 3.93 -21.56
CA TYR A 366 -20.20 4.96 -22.30
C TYR A 366 -19.63 4.42 -23.62
N GLN A 367 -19.32 3.12 -23.67
CA GLN A 367 -18.78 2.47 -24.86
C GLN A 367 -19.69 2.65 -26.08
N SER A 368 -21.00 2.44 -25.92
CA SER A 368 -21.97 2.58 -27.02
C SER A 368 -22.07 4.01 -27.56
N LEU A 369 -21.94 5.01 -26.68
CA LEU A 369 -21.90 6.42 -27.08
C LEU A 369 -20.64 6.74 -27.90
N ILE A 370 -19.48 6.24 -27.45
CA ILE A 370 -18.20 6.41 -28.15
C ILE A 370 -18.25 5.75 -29.54
N GLU A 371 -18.83 4.55 -29.64
CA GLU A 371 -18.99 3.84 -30.92
C GLU A 371 -19.84 4.67 -31.90
N ARG A 372 -21.00 5.16 -31.47
CA ARG A 372 -21.87 5.99 -32.31
C ARG A 372 -21.22 7.31 -32.72
N GLN A 373 -20.45 7.93 -31.83
CA GLN A 373 -19.71 9.16 -32.16
C GLN A 373 -18.55 8.88 -33.15
N ALA A 374 -17.90 7.72 -33.04
CA ALA A 374 -16.84 7.32 -33.95
C ALA A 374 -17.38 7.18 -35.38
N GLU A 375 -18.53 6.53 -35.54
CA GLU A 375 -19.22 6.38 -36.83
C GLU A 375 -19.50 7.72 -37.50
N LEU A 376 -19.97 8.72 -36.74
CA LEU A 376 -20.21 10.07 -37.27
C LEU A 376 -18.92 10.74 -37.73
N ILE A 377 -17.84 10.61 -36.95
CA ILE A 377 -16.52 11.15 -37.31
C ILE A 377 -15.98 10.46 -38.56
N ILE A 378 -16.24 9.16 -38.74
CA ILE A 378 -15.82 8.41 -39.92
C ILE A 378 -16.65 8.84 -41.15
N ALA A 379 -17.97 8.91 -41.03
CA ALA A 379 -18.89 9.23 -42.12
C ALA A 379 -18.66 10.63 -42.71
N GLN A 380 -18.25 11.59 -41.89
CA GLN A 380 -17.94 12.95 -42.36
C GLN A 380 -16.57 13.07 -43.05
N ALA A 381 -15.75 12.01 -43.05
CA ALA A 381 -14.38 11.98 -43.63
C ALA A 381 -14.32 11.33 -45.01
N MET A 382 -15.39 10.66 -45.42
CA MET A 382 -15.66 10.32 -46.82
C MET A 382 -16.23 11.55 -47.52
#